data_AF-A0A914E261-F1
#
_entry.id   AF-A0A914E261-F1
#
_cell.length_a   1.000
_cell.length_b   1.000
_cell.length_c   1.000
_cell.angle_alpha   90.00
_cell.angle_beta   90.00
_cell.angle_gamma   90.00
#
_symmetry.space_group_name_H-M   'P 1'
#
loop_
_entity.id
_entity.type
_entity.pdbx_description
1 polymer ?
#
loop_
_entity_poly.entity_id
_entity_poly.type
_entity_poly.pdbx_seq_one_letter_code
_entity_poly.pdbx_strand_id
1 'polypeptide(L)'
;MTDQEVGGRELLVHQLKLEKSRAGSSILENEACSKPHQSIEALEKSLVKAWNAIPQEVIDRAVDDFPKRLKKCIDAQGGHFENK
;
A
#
# COMPACT_ATOMS: atom_id res chain seq x y z
N MET A 1 12.00 9.96 -24.24
CA MET A 1 11.73 9.30 -22.95
C MET A 1 12.61 8.08 -22.93
N THR A 2 13.63 8.09 -22.08
CA THR A 2 14.73 7.12 -22.10
C THR A 2 14.34 5.86 -21.35
N ASP A 3 14.81 4.71 -21.81
CA ASP A 3 14.57 3.36 -21.26
C ASP A 3 14.76 3.27 -19.71
N GLN A 4 15.60 4.13 -19.15
CA GLN A 4 15.83 4.29 -17.71
C GLN A 4 14.61 4.74 -16.90
N GLU A 5 13.70 5.53 -17.49
CA GLU A 5 12.50 6.03 -16.79
C GLU A 5 11.44 4.92 -16.63
N VAL A 6 11.45 3.92 -17.52
CA VAL A 6 10.51 2.79 -17.49
C VAL A 6 10.89 1.81 -16.39
N GLY A 7 12.18 1.49 -16.25
CA GLY A 7 12.68 0.59 -15.19
C GLY A 7 12.45 1.14 -13.78
N GLY A 8 12.56 2.46 -13.59
CA GLY A 8 12.26 3.10 -12.30
C GLY A 8 10.79 3.01 -11.91
N ARG A 9 9.87 3.08 -12.88
CA ARG A 9 8.43 2.93 -12.65
C ARG A 9 8.04 1.49 -12.35
N GLU A 10 8.65 0.51 -13.03
CA GLU A 10 8.43 -0.91 -12.72
C GLU A 10 8.96 -1.30 -11.35
N LEU A 11 10.14 -0.81 -10.95
CA LEU A 11 10.67 -1.00 -9.61
C LEU A 11 9.77 -0.35 -8.56
N LEU A 12 9.22 0.84 -8.82
CA LEU A 12 8.27 1.49 -7.92
C LEU A 12 6.97 0.67 -7.79
N VAL A 13 6.45 0.13 -8.88
CA VAL A 13 5.24 -0.71 -8.89
C VAL A 13 5.49 -2.03 -8.16
N HIS A 14 6.65 -2.65 -8.37
CA HIS A 14 7.05 -3.89 -7.69
C HIS A 14 7.30 -3.64 -6.20
N GLN A 15 7.84 -2.47 -5.84
CA GLN A 15 8.06 -2.09 -4.45
C GLN A 15 6.78 -1.64 -3.75
N LEU A 16 5.85 -1.00 -4.46
CA LEU A 16 4.46 -0.84 -4.03
C LEU A 16 3.77 -2.20 -3.86
N LYS A 17 4.08 -3.20 -4.69
CA LYS A 17 3.55 -4.58 -4.58
C LYS A 17 4.10 -5.29 -3.34
N LEU A 18 5.38 -5.13 -3.04
CA LEU A 18 6.06 -5.74 -1.89
C LEU A 18 5.69 -5.03 -0.57
N GLU A 19 5.56 -3.70 -0.57
CA GLU A 19 5.10 -2.94 0.60
C GLU A 19 3.60 -3.06 0.88
N LYS A 20 2.78 -3.34 -0.15
CA LYS A 20 1.37 -3.72 0.02
C LYS A 20 1.19 -4.99 0.85
N SER A 21 2.21 -5.83 1.00
CA SER A 21 2.17 -7.05 1.80
C SER A 21 2.21 -6.81 3.32
N ARG A 22 2.45 -5.58 3.82
CA ARG A 22 2.60 -5.39 5.28
C ARG A 22 2.02 -4.15 5.95
N ALA A 23 1.62 -3.10 5.21
CA ALA A 23 1.06 -1.90 5.86
C ALA A 23 -0.17 -1.29 5.15
N GLY A 24 -0.41 -1.63 3.89
CA GLY A 24 -1.60 -1.15 3.15
C GLY A 24 -2.87 -1.96 3.39
N SER A 25 -2.80 -3.08 4.13
CA SER A 25 -3.93 -4.00 4.29
C SER A 25 -4.93 -3.56 5.36
N SER A 26 -4.56 -2.83 6.42
CA SER A 26 -5.49 -2.71 7.57
C SER A 26 -6.75 -1.90 7.29
N ILE A 27 -6.68 -0.73 6.64
CA ILE A 27 -7.89 0.12 6.49
C ILE A 27 -8.85 -0.48 5.48
N LEU A 28 -8.37 -0.86 4.30
CA LEU A 28 -9.21 -1.47 3.26
C LEU A 28 -9.80 -2.80 3.70
N GLU A 29 -8.98 -3.66 4.32
CA GLU A 29 -9.44 -4.94 4.82
C GLU A 29 -10.40 -4.78 6.00
N ASN A 30 -10.10 -3.90 6.97
CA ASN A 30 -11.01 -3.66 8.10
C ASN A 30 -12.36 -3.13 7.62
N GLU A 31 -12.39 -2.19 6.67
CA GLU A 31 -13.64 -1.61 6.18
C GLU A 31 -14.40 -2.58 5.27
N ALA A 32 -13.73 -3.11 4.23
CA ALA A 32 -14.37 -3.97 3.24
C ALA A 32 -14.72 -5.33 3.82
N CYS A 33 -13.89 -5.91 4.70
CA CYS A 33 -14.10 -7.23 5.31
C CYS A 33 -14.68 -7.15 6.73
N SER A 34 -15.22 -6.00 7.17
CA SER A 34 -15.96 -5.87 8.44
C SER A 34 -17.17 -6.81 8.54
N LYS A 35 -17.66 -7.32 7.39
CA LYS A 35 -18.76 -8.27 7.28
C LYS A 35 -18.45 -9.35 6.24
N PRO A 36 -19.00 -10.57 6.38
CA PRO A 36 -18.89 -11.61 5.36
C PRO A 36 -19.58 -11.20 4.05
N HIS A 37 -18.98 -11.56 2.92
CA HIS A 37 -19.54 -11.38 1.58
C HIS A 37 -20.05 -12.71 1.02
N GLN A 38 -21.19 -12.67 0.32
CA GLN A 38 -21.79 -13.86 -0.30
C GLN A 38 -21.22 -14.19 -1.68
N SER A 39 -20.44 -13.28 -2.28
CA SER A 39 -19.82 -13.46 -3.59
C SER A 39 -18.58 -12.59 -3.75
N ILE A 40 -17.74 -12.94 -4.74
CA ILE A 40 -16.57 -12.14 -5.12
C ILE A 40 -17.01 -10.74 -5.60
N GLU A 41 -18.09 -10.65 -6.37
CA GLU A 41 -18.63 -9.37 -6.85
C GLU A 41 -19.05 -8.44 -5.70
N ALA A 42 -19.64 -9.00 -4.63
CA ALA A 42 -19.99 -8.22 -3.44
C ALA A 42 -18.74 -7.72 -2.69
N LEU A 43 -17.68 -8.53 -2.64
CA LEU A 43 -16.39 -8.14 -2.07
C LEU A 43 -15.74 -7.02 -2.91
N GLU A 44 -15.70 -7.15 -4.23
CA GLU A 44 -15.13 -6.12 -5.13
C GLU A 44 -15.84 -4.76 -4.96
N LYS A 45 -17.17 -4.76 -4.92
CA LYS A 45 -17.97 -3.56 -4.66
C LYS A 45 -17.63 -2.93 -3.30
N SER A 46 -17.44 -3.75 -2.28
CA SER A 46 -17.09 -3.28 -0.93
C SER A 46 -15.67 -2.71 -0.88
N LEU A 47 -14.71 -3.32 -1.58
CA LEU A 47 -13.33 -2.83 -1.70
C LEU A 47 -13.28 -1.48 -2.43
N VAL A 48 -14.01 -1.33 -3.54
CA VAL A 48 -14.09 -0.06 -4.27
C VAL A 48 -14.71 1.04 -3.40
N LYS A 49 -15.78 0.70 -2.67
CA LYS A 49 -16.41 1.64 -1.73
C LYS A 49 -15.45 2.06 -0.62
N ALA A 50 -14.76 1.09 0.00
CA ALA A 50 -13.78 1.36 1.06
C ALA A 50 -12.64 2.25 0.53
N TRP A 51 -12.10 1.94 -0.65
CA TRP A 51 -11.06 2.75 -1.31
C TRP A 51 -11.49 4.21 -1.50
N ASN A 52 -12.68 4.43 -2.04
CA ASN A 52 -13.20 5.78 -2.28
C ASN A 52 -13.54 6.54 -0.99
N ALA A 53 -13.69 5.84 0.14
CA ALA A 53 -13.95 6.43 1.44
C ALA A 53 -12.68 6.78 2.22
N ILE A 54 -11.49 6.36 1.76
CA ILE A 54 -10.22 6.71 2.42
C ILE A 54 -9.99 8.22 2.29
N PRO A 55 -9.84 8.95 3.40
CA PRO A 55 -9.52 10.37 3.35
C PRO A 55 -8.16 10.60 2.68
N GLN A 56 -8.07 11.63 1.84
CA GLN A 56 -6.80 11.99 1.16
C GLN A 56 -5.66 12.21 2.16
N GLU A 57 -5.94 12.79 3.32
CA GLU A 57 -4.96 13.00 4.41
C GLU A 57 -4.29 11.69 4.89
N VAL A 58 -4.99 10.56 4.84
CA VAL A 58 -4.42 9.25 5.18
C VAL A 58 -3.44 8.80 4.11
N ILE A 59 -3.77 9.04 2.84
CA ILE A 59 -2.90 8.75 1.70
C ILE A 59 -1.66 9.64 1.77
N ASP A 60 -1.84 10.94 2.00
CA ASP A 60 -0.76 11.92 2.11
C ASP A 60 0.20 11.54 3.23
N ARG A 61 -0.32 11.18 4.42
CA ARG A 61 0.50 10.72 5.55
C ARG A 61 1.31 9.47 5.20
N ALA A 62 0.71 8.52 4.47
CA ALA A 62 1.42 7.31 4.05
C ALA A 62 2.55 7.62 3.06
N VAL A 63 2.35 8.60 2.16
CA VAL A 63 3.37 9.10 1.24
C VAL A 63 4.48 9.84 1.99
N ASP A 64 4.12 10.73 2.91
CA ASP A 64 5.08 11.51 3.72
C ASP A 64 5.94 10.63 4.64
N ASP A 65 5.40 9.49 5.10
CA ASP A 65 6.15 8.52 5.90
C ASP A 65 7.03 7.59 5.07
N PHE A 66 6.85 7.52 3.74
CA PHE A 66 7.62 6.63 2.88
C PHE A 66 9.15 6.88 2.95
N PRO A 67 9.67 8.12 2.91
CA PRO A 67 11.10 8.37 3.09
C PRO A 67 11.66 7.83 4.41
N LYS A 68 10.87 7.90 5.49
CA LYS A 68 11.29 7.37 6.82
C LYS A 68 11.39 5.84 6.79
N ARG A 69 10.43 5.18 6.13
CA ARG A 69 10.43 3.72 5.93
C ARG A 69 11.60 3.28 5.05
N LEU A 70 11.88 4.02 3.98
CA LEU A 70 13.01 3.77 3.10
C LEU A 70 14.34 3.89 3.85
N LYS A 71 14.49 4.91 4.71
CA LYS A 71 15.68 5.05 5.55
C LYS A 71 15.87 3.83 6.47
N LYS A 72 14.83 3.37 7.15
CA LYS A 72 14.90 2.16 7.99
C LYS A 72 15.27 0.92 7.18
N CYS A 73 14.79 0.80 5.94
CA CYS A 73 15.17 -0.27 5.03
C CYS A 73 16.67 -0.26 4.71
N ILE A 74 17.21 0.93 4.43
CA ILE A 74 18.65 1.13 4.17
C ILE A 74 19.46 0.78 5.42
N ASP A 75 19.04 1.28 6.59
CA ASP A 75 19.71 1.00 7.87
C ASP A 75 19.68 -0.50 8.21
N ALA A 76 18.62 -1.20 7.83
CA ALA A 76 18.48 -2.64 7.94
C ALA A 76 19.21 -3.43 6.84
N GLN A 77 19.90 -2.76 5.91
CA GLN A 77 20.55 -3.37 4.74
C GLN A 77 19.59 -4.21 3.89
N GLY A 78 18.35 -3.74 3.74
CA GLY A 78 17.27 -4.48 3.07
C GLY A 78 16.63 -5.58 3.92
N GLY A 79 17.09 -5.78 5.16
CA GLY A 79 16.49 -6.69 6.13
C GLY A 79 15.13 -6.21 6.65
N HIS A 80 14.47 -7.06 7.45
CA HIS A 80 13.17 -6.72 8.01
C HIS A 80 13.29 -5.67 9.12
N PHE A 81 12.45 -4.64 9.05
CA PHE A 81 12.28 -3.61 10.08
C PHE A 81 10.80 -3.38 10.38
N GLU A 82 10.50 -2.95 11.61
CA GLU A 82 9.16 -2.57 12.03
C GLU A 82 8.95 -1.05 11.96
N ASN A 83 7.72 -0.65 11.64
CA ASN A 83 7.25 0.70 11.85
C ASN A 83 6.57 0.76 13.22
N LYS A 84 7.22 1.41 14.20
CA LYS A 84 6.58 1.87 15.43
C LYS A 84 5.87 3.20 15.18
#